data_AF-A0A7H8KR36-F1
#
_entry.id   AF-A0A7H8KR36-F1
#
_cell.length_a   1.000
_cell.length_b   1.000
_cell.length_c   1.000
_cell.angle_alpha   90.00
_cell.angle_beta   90.00
_cell.angle_gamma   90.00
#
_symmetry.space_group_name_H-M   'P 1'
#
loop_
_entity.id
_entity.type
_entity.pdbx_description
1 polymer ?
#
loop_
_entity_poly.entity_id
_entity_poly.type
_entity_poly.pdbx_seq_one_letter_code
_entity_poly.pdbx_strand_id
1 'polypeptide(L)'
;MSPDSAAVRFSDPAGTFLGSGFHLGAGLLVSCAHVVHGHPELTVRHGAAAHPVRTARLFPPDPAPGAAAYPPPDLALLTAPGLAGAPPSRSPSATRRAARPSWCTASR
;
A
#
# COMPACT_ATOMS: atom_id res chain seq x y z
N MET A 1 -11.79 -17.00 10.29
CA MET A 1 -10.60 -16.70 9.47
C MET A 1 -10.89 -15.45 8.67
N SER A 2 -10.26 -14.33 9.02
CA SER A 2 -10.42 -13.06 8.31
C SER A 2 -9.80 -13.19 6.91
N PRO A 3 -10.42 -12.66 5.86
CA PRO A 3 -9.87 -12.76 4.51
C PRO A 3 -8.45 -12.21 4.51
N ASP A 4 -7.53 -12.94 3.88
CA ASP A 4 -6.15 -12.54 3.60
C ASP A 4 -6.14 -11.13 2.99
N SER A 5 -6.01 -10.13 3.86
CA SER A 5 -6.09 -8.75 3.45
C SER A 5 -4.77 -8.41 2.81
N ALA A 6 -4.80 -8.31 1.48
CA ALA A 6 -3.81 -7.69 0.62
C ALA A 6 -3.19 -6.40 1.18
N ALA A 7 -3.95 -5.70 2.02
CA ALA A 7 -3.59 -4.43 2.59
C ALA A 7 -2.40 -4.60 3.55
N VAL A 8 -1.42 -3.75 3.36
CA VAL A 8 -0.25 -3.67 4.19
C VAL A 8 -0.11 -2.29 4.82
N ARG A 9 0.52 -2.25 6.00
CA ARG A 9 0.79 -1.01 6.73
C ARG A 9 2.26 -0.67 6.64
N PHE A 10 2.58 0.54 6.16
CA PHE A 10 3.93 1.08 6.16
C PHE A 10 4.21 1.86 7.45
N SER A 11 5.41 1.65 7.99
CA SER A 11 5.92 2.39 9.13
C SER A 11 7.40 2.69 9.00
N ASP A 12 7.84 3.75 9.68
CA ASP A 12 9.26 4.02 9.90
C ASP A 12 9.88 2.96 10.87
N PRO A 13 11.20 3.01 11.11
CA PRO A 13 11.87 2.12 12.07
C PRO A 13 11.40 2.29 13.53
N ALA A 14 10.83 3.44 13.88
CA ALA A 14 10.26 3.70 15.20
C ALA A 14 8.83 3.11 15.35
N GLY A 15 8.24 2.59 14.27
CA GLY A 15 6.89 2.04 14.24
C GLY A 15 5.79 3.08 13.99
N THR A 16 6.17 4.33 13.69
CA THR A 16 5.23 5.40 13.31
C THR A 16 4.53 5.03 12.02
N PHE A 17 3.22 5.20 11.97
CA PHE A 17 2.45 4.97 10.76
C PHE A 17 2.75 6.03 9.70
N LEU A 18 3.09 5.58 8.49
CA LEU A 18 3.32 6.45 7.34
C LEU A 18 2.20 6.34 6.31
N GLY A 19 1.59 5.16 6.18
CA GLY A 19 0.53 4.94 5.21
C GLY A 19 0.22 3.46 4.97
N SER A 20 -0.57 3.19 3.95
CA SER A 20 -0.99 1.84 3.58
C SER A 20 -0.72 1.57 2.11
N GLY A 21 -0.62 0.29 1.75
CA GLY A 21 -0.55 -0.14 0.36
C GLY A 21 -1.06 -1.55 0.19
N PHE A 22 -0.69 -2.18 -0.92
CA PHE A 22 -1.13 -3.53 -1.27
C PHE A 22 0.04 -4.44 -1.64
N HIS A 23 -0.04 -5.69 -1.22
CA HIS A 23 0.84 -6.76 -1.68
C HIS A 23 0.33 -7.37 -2.98
N LEU A 24 1.17 -7.30 -4.01
CA LEU A 24 0.87 -7.79 -5.36
C LEU A 24 1.37 -9.22 -5.59
N GLY A 25 1.99 -9.85 -4.60
CA GLY A 25 2.63 -11.18 -4.70
C GLY A 25 4.14 -11.11 -4.91
N ALA A 26 4.83 -12.24 -4.68
CA ALA A 26 6.27 -12.36 -4.89
C ALA A 26 7.11 -11.26 -4.21
N GLY A 27 6.66 -10.78 -3.05
CA GLY A 27 7.30 -9.68 -2.32
C GLY A 27 7.15 -8.30 -2.94
N LEU A 28 6.33 -8.13 -3.97
CA LEU A 28 6.07 -6.85 -4.63
C LEU A 28 4.95 -6.10 -3.91
N LEU A 29 5.15 -4.80 -3.67
CA LEU A 29 4.22 -3.93 -2.95
C LEU A 29 3.96 -2.67 -3.77
N VAL A 30 2.73 -2.16 -3.71
CA VAL A 30 2.39 -0.84 -4.23
C VAL A 30 1.86 0.06 -3.11
N SER A 31 2.28 1.32 -3.12
CA SER A 31 1.80 2.38 -2.22
C SER A 31 1.78 3.71 -2.97
N CYS A 32 1.37 4.79 -2.31
CA CYS A 32 1.57 6.14 -2.84
C CYS A 32 3.04 6.56 -2.70
N ALA A 33 3.56 7.35 -3.63
CA ALA A 33 4.94 7.85 -3.58
C ALA A 33 5.15 8.76 -2.37
N HIS A 34 4.16 9.58 -2.01
CA HIS A 34 4.24 10.45 -0.84
C HIS A 34 4.38 9.71 0.51
N VAL A 35 3.95 8.44 0.58
CA VAL A 35 4.05 7.63 1.82
C VAL A 35 5.49 7.18 2.05
N VAL A 36 6.26 6.99 0.98
CA VAL A 36 7.55 6.30 1.03
C VAL A 36 8.73 7.21 0.71
N HIS A 37 8.49 8.34 0.05
CA HIS A 37 9.54 9.30 -0.25
C HIS A 37 10.03 9.99 1.04
N GLY A 38 11.36 10.18 1.14
CA GLY A 38 12.01 10.71 2.35
C GLY A 38 12.31 9.65 3.42
N HIS A 39 11.84 8.41 3.21
CA HIS A 39 12.02 7.31 4.16
C HIS A 39 12.91 6.21 3.57
N PRO A 40 14.24 6.26 3.80
CA PRO A 40 15.18 5.28 3.24
C PRO A 40 15.00 3.89 3.86
N GLU A 41 14.49 3.84 5.09
CA GLU A 41 14.20 2.61 5.82
C GLU A 41 12.71 2.55 6.13
N LEU A 42 12.06 1.50 5.61
CA LEU A 42 10.63 1.28 5.74
C LEU A 42 10.38 -0.15 6.17
N THR A 43 9.38 -0.31 7.03
CA THR A 43 8.86 -1.62 7.42
C THR A 43 7.43 -1.74 6.94
N VAL A 44 7.10 -2.88 6.36
CA VAL A 44 5.74 -3.23 5.99
C VAL A 44 5.20 -4.26 6.98
N ARG A 45 3.99 -4.06 7.46
CA ARG A 45 3.25 -5.05 8.25
C ARG A 45 2.16 -5.70 7.40
N HIS A 46 2.22 -7.02 7.30
CA HIS A 46 1.20 -7.87 6.67
C HIS A 46 0.72 -8.88 7.72
N GLY A 47 -0.53 -8.71 8.18
CA GLY A 47 -1.01 -9.42 9.36
C GLY A 47 -0.18 -9.11 10.62
N ALA A 48 0.35 -10.14 11.27
CA ALA A 48 1.20 -10.00 12.46
C ALA A 48 2.70 -9.84 12.14
N ALA A 49 3.11 -10.09 10.89
CA ALA A 49 4.51 -10.07 10.50
C ALA A 49 4.95 -8.69 10.01
N ALA A 50 6.19 -8.33 10.32
CA ALA A 50 6.86 -7.11 9.87
C ALA A 50 8.03 -7.48 8.95
N HIS A 51 8.15 -6.79 7.82
CA HIS A 51 9.19 -7.06 6.82
C HIS A 51 9.89 -5.76 6.41
N PRO A 52 11.22 -5.77 6.27
CA PRO A 52 11.93 -4.63 5.72
C PRO A 52 11.56 -4.46 4.24
N VAL A 53 11.41 -3.21 3.82
CA VAL A 53 11.03 -2.83 2.47
C VAL A 53 12.16 -2.04 1.82
N ARG A 54 12.32 -2.22 0.52
CA ARG A 54 13.19 -1.40 -0.32
C ARG A 54 12.36 -0.75 -1.42
N THR A 55 12.48 0.57 -1.56
CA THR A 55 11.88 1.31 -2.66
C THR A 55 12.51 0.86 -3.97
N ALA A 56 11.69 0.32 -4.88
CA ALA A 56 12.17 -0.16 -6.18
C ALA A 56 11.99 0.91 -7.25
N ARG A 57 10.88 1.66 -7.21
CA ARG A 57 10.59 2.72 -8.18
C ARG A 57 9.53 3.70 -7.68
N LEU A 58 9.71 4.98 -8.01
CA LEU A 58 8.71 6.03 -7.82
C LEU A 58 8.16 6.47 -9.18
N PHE A 59 6.88 6.84 -9.19
CA PHE A 59 6.17 7.40 -10.32
C PHE A 59 5.41 8.64 -9.84
N PRO A 60 5.52 9.77 -10.57
CA PRO A 60 6.69 10.15 -11.37
C PRO A 60 7.99 10.12 -10.55
N PRO A 61 9.18 10.05 -11.17
CA PRO A 61 10.45 10.10 -10.45
C PRO A 61 10.54 11.43 -9.68
N ASP A 62 10.88 11.32 -8.40
CA ASP A 62 11.15 12.34 -7.38
C ASP A 62 10.53 13.74 -7.63
N PRO A 63 9.54 14.19 -6.84
CA PRO A 63 9.05 15.55 -6.95
C PRO A 63 10.19 16.56 -6.78
N ALA A 64 10.23 17.59 -7.63
CA ALA A 64 11.24 18.64 -7.52
C ALA A 64 11.30 19.19 -6.07
N PRO A 65 12.49 19.50 -5.53
CA PRO A 65 12.61 20.06 -4.19
C PRO A 65 11.70 21.28 -4.02
N GLY A 66 10.77 21.22 -3.06
CA GLY A 66 9.78 22.27 -2.81
C GLY A 66 8.45 22.13 -3.57
N ALA A 67 8.21 21.02 -4.26
CA ALA A 67 6.90 20.76 -4.85
C ALA A 67 5.82 20.65 -3.76
N ALA A 68 4.72 21.40 -3.92
CA ALA A 68 3.61 21.42 -2.99
C ALA A 68 2.77 20.12 -3.01
N ALA A 69 2.93 19.27 -4.02
CA ALA A 69 2.18 18.03 -4.19
C ALA A 69 2.96 17.01 -5.05
N TYR A 70 2.66 15.72 -4.87
CA TYR A 70 3.13 14.67 -5.76
C TYR A 70 2.30 14.68 -7.05
N PRO A 71 2.93 14.78 -8.23
CA PRO A 71 2.18 14.80 -9.47
C PRO A 71 1.51 13.44 -9.72
N PRO A 72 0.35 13.39 -10.38
CA PRO A 72 -0.23 12.14 -10.83
C PRO A 72 0.70 11.41 -11.85
N PRO A 73 0.80 10.07 -11.80
CA PRO A 73 0.21 9.19 -10.80
C PRO A 73 1.12 9.08 -9.57
N ASP A 74 0.61 9.41 -8.38
CA ASP A 74 1.34 9.31 -7.10
C ASP A 74 1.46 7.84 -6.66
N LEU A 75 2.46 7.13 -7.22
CA LEU A 75 2.63 5.70 -7.02
C LEU A 75 4.09 5.32 -6.76
N ALA A 76 4.27 4.38 -5.83
CA ALA A 76 5.54 3.76 -5.55
C ALA A 76 5.42 2.24 -5.66
N LEU A 77 6.40 1.64 -6.32
CA LEU A 77 6.62 0.20 -6.34
C LEU A 77 7.76 -0.12 -5.37
N LEU A 78 7.52 -1.08 -4.48
CA LEU A 78 8.47 -1.49 -3.46
C LEU A 78 8.64 -3.01 -3.45
N THR A 79 9.74 -3.45 -2.85
CA THR A 79 10.06 -4.87 -2.68
C THR A 79 10.28 -5.18 -1.20
N ALA A 80 9.68 -6.28 -0.75
CA ALA A 80 9.89 -6.87 0.56
C ALA A 80 10.23 -8.35 0.37
N PRO A 81 11.53 -8.72 0.33
CA PRO A 81 11.96 -10.09 0.08
C PRO A 81 11.34 -11.12 1.03
N GLY A 82 11.09 -10.73 2.29
CA GLY A 82 10.42 -11.57 3.29
C GLY A 82 8.97 -11.94 2.96
N LEU A 83 8.35 -11.28 1.97
CA LEU A 83 7.00 -11.55 1.47
C LEU A 83 7.00 -12.31 0.13
N ALA A 84 8.15 -12.83 -0.32
CA ALA A 84 8.25 -13.55 -1.58
C ALA A 84 7.40 -14.84 -1.62
N GLY A 85 7.30 -15.54 -0.50
CA GLY A 85 6.47 -16.75 -0.36
C GLY A 85 5.01 -16.48 0.02
N ALA A 86 4.63 -15.22 0.26
CA ALA A 86 3.25 -14.88 0.58
C ALA A 86 2.40 -14.88 -0.71
N PRO A 87 1.18 -15.44 -0.67
CA PRO A 87 0.30 -15.43 -1.84
C PRO A 87 -0.02 -13.98 -2.23
N PRO A 88 -0.09 -13.66 -3.54
CA PRO A 88 -0.61 -12.38 -3.99
C PRO A 88 -2.02 -12.16 -3.47
N SER A 89 -2.37 -10.89 -3.29
CA SER A 89 -3.75 -10.51 -3.07
C SER A 89 -4.68 -11.08 -4.14
N ARG A 90 -5.54 -12.01 -3.74
CA ARG A 90 -6.70 -12.35 -4.55
C ARG A 90 -7.72 -11.25 -4.31
N SER A 91 -7.84 -10.30 -5.24
CA SER A 91 -8.99 -9.40 -5.25
C SER A 91 -10.25 -10.28 -5.12
N PRO A 92 -11.18 -10.00 -4.18
CA PRO A 92 -12.47 -10.67 -4.21
C PRO A 92 -13.14 -10.24 -5.51
N SER A 93 -13.01 -11.07 -6.55
CA SER A 93 -13.67 -10.88 -7.84
C SER A 93 -15.17 -10.72 -7.61
N ALA A 94 -15.63 -9.47 -7.65
CA ALA A 94 -16.92 -8.94 -8.06
C ALA A 94 -18.12 -9.91 -8.14
N THR A 95 -18.34 -10.76 -7.13
CA THR A 95 -19.52 -11.62 -7.02
C THR A 95 -20.24 -11.32 -5.72
N ARG A 96 -20.60 -10.06 -5.54
CA ARG A 96 -21.74 -9.71 -4.71
C ARG A 96 -22.49 -8.60 -5.41
N ARG A 97 -23.52 -9.02 -6.16
CA ARG A 97 -24.62 -8.18 -6.64
C ARG A 97 -24.88 -7.11 -5.58
N ALA A 98 -24.69 -5.84 -5.97
CA ALA A 98 -24.74 -4.70 -5.07
C ALA A 98 -26.06 -4.69 -4.29
N ALA A 99 -26.01 -5.06 -3.01
CA ALA A 99 -26.96 -4.52 -2.06
C ALA A 99 -26.49 -3.10 -1.80
N ARG A 100 -27.23 -2.12 -2.33
CA ARG A 100 -26.96 -0.69 -2.12
C ARG A 100 -26.81 -0.45 -0.60
N PRO A 101 -25.73 0.17 -0.13
CA PRO A 101 -25.65 0.56 1.28
C PRO A 101 -26.80 1.52 1.59
N SER A 102 -27.49 1.30 2.70
CA SER A 102 -28.71 2.05 3.09
C SER A 102 -28.48 3.55 3.30
N TRP A 103 -27.22 3.97 3.33
CA TRP A 103 -26.78 5.35 3.56
C TRP A 103 -26.84 6.19 2.27
N CYS A 104 -27.06 5.56 1.11
CA CYS A 104 -27.31 6.24 -0.17
C CYS A 104 -28.77 6.74 -0.33
N THR A 105 -29.55 6.78 0.75
CA THR A 105 -30.91 7.36 0.72
C THR A 105 -31.00 8.50 1.72
N ALA A 106 -31.34 9.68 1.18
CA ALA A 106 -31.49 11.00 1.84
C ALA A 106 -30.15 11.74 2.05
N SER A 107 -30.00 13.00 1.64
CA SER A 107 -31.00 14.07 1.64
C SER A 107 -30.93 14.96 0.39
N ARG A 108 -32.09 15.53 0.07
CA ARG A 108 -32.43 16.40 -1.07
C ARG A 108 -31.59 17.67 -1.16
#